data_AF-A0A962ET93-F1
#
_entry.id   AF-A0A962ET93-F1
#
_cell.length_a   1.000
_cell.length_b   1.000
_cell.length_c   1.000
_cell.angle_alpha   90.00
_cell.angle_beta   90.00
_cell.angle_gamma   90.00
#
_symmetry.space_group_name_H-M   'P 1'
#
loop_
_entity.id
_entity.type
_entity.pdbx_description
1 polymer ?
#
loop_
_entity_poly.entity_id
_entity_poly.type
_entity_poly.pdbx_seq_one_letter_code
_entity_poly.pdbx_strand_id
1 'polypeptide(L)' 'RLPAISAAVRQVGKSMMVTTSILCTGVLATLFSVMPQVQTFGEIFIGAMIFALIGDLVFLPAIIAASKGE' A
#
# COMPACT_ATOMS: atom_id res chain seq x y z
N ARG A 1 -19.68 -17.28 -0.33
CA ARG A 1 -19.43 -15.84 -0.64
C ARG A 1 -18.01 -15.37 -0.29
N LEU A 2 -17.31 -16.01 0.65
CA LEU A 2 -15.85 -15.92 0.83
C LEU A 2 -15.00 -15.96 -0.47
N PRO A 3 -15.31 -16.83 -1.47
CA PRO A 3 -14.55 -16.83 -2.73
C PRO A 3 -14.64 -15.51 -3.50
N ALA A 4 -15.78 -14.80 -3.45
CA ALA A 4 -15.97 -13.52 -4.13
C ALA A 4 -15.14 -12.39 -3.49
N ILE A 5 -15.01 -12.41 -2.15
CA ILE A 5 -14.15 -11.46 -1.43
C ILE A 5 -12.69 -11.74 -1.78
N SER A 6 -12.26 -13.01 -1.79
CA SER A 6 -10.88 -13.37 -2.17
C SER A 6 -10.56 -13.01 -3.63
N ALA A 7 -11.53 -13.18 -4.55
CA ALA A 7 -11.36 -12.83 -5.95
C ALA A 7 -11.24 -11.32 -6.14
N ALA A 8 -12.10 -10.54 -5.46
CA ALA A 8 -12.03 -9.08 -5.47
C ALA A 8 -10.70 -8.57 -4.87
N VAL A 9 -10.30 -9.08 -3.71
CA VAL A 9 -9.03 -8.70 -3.06
C VAL A 9 -7.83 -9.10 -3.93
N ARG A 10 -7.86 -10.25 -4.60
CA ARG A 10 -6.77 -10.68 -5.49
C ARG A 10 -6.68 -9.82 -6.76
N GLN A 11 -7.81 -9.33 -7.28
CA GLN A 11 -7.83 -8.47 -8.45
C GLN A 11 -7.42 -7.03 -8.11
N VAL A 12 -8.00 -6.45 -7.06
CA VAL A 12 -7.70 -5.08 -6.60
C VAL A 12 -6.31 -5.00 -5.98
N GLY A 13 -5.89 -6.01 -5.20
CA GLY A 13 -4.58 -6.06 -4.56
C GLY A 13 -3.41 -6.05 -5.55
N LYS A 14 -3.56 -6.71 -6.72
CA LYS A 14 -2.58 -6.60 -7.81
C LYS A 14 -2.46 -5.17 -8.33
N SER A 15 -3.58 -4.49 -8.53
CA SER A 15 -3.59 -3.09 -8.97
C SER A 15 -2.95 -2.17 -7.93
N MET A 16 -3.27 -2.36 -6.64
CA MET A 16 -2.70 -1.60 -5.54
C MET A 16 -1.17 -1.73 -5.46
N MET A 17 -0.63 -2.96 -5.54
CA MET A 17 0.82 -3.18 -5.55
C MET A 17 1.51 -2.44 -6.70
N VAL A 18 0.91 -2.42 -7.89
CA VAL A 18 1.47 -1.72 -9.06
C VAL A 18 1.45 -0.21 -8.82
N THR A 19 0.34 0.36 -8.37
CA THR A 19 0.25 1.80 -8.10
C THR A 19 1.20 2.25 -6.99
N THR A 20 1.33 1.48 -5.91
CA THR A 20 2.28 1.76 -4.83
C THR A 20 3.72 1.71 -5.34
N SER A 21 4.06 0.74 -6.19
CA SER A 21 5.39 0.65 -6.78
C SER A 21 5.70 1.84 -7.69
N ILE A 22 4.71 2.30 -8.48
CA ILE A 22 4.84 3.51 -9.32
C ILE A 22 5.06 4.75 -8.45
N LEU A 23 4.29 4.92 -7.37
CA LEU A 23 4.42 6.05 -6.44
C LEU A 23 5.79 6.05 -5.75
N CYS A 24 6.24 4.90 -5.22
CA CYS A 24 7.57 4.75 -4.63
C CYS A 24 8.67 5.06 -5.64
N THR A 25 8.50 4.65 -6.91
CA THR A 25 9.44 4.98 -7.98
C THR A 25 9.49 6.47 -8.30
N GLY A 26 8.33 7.15 -8.30
CA GLY A 26 8.29 8.60 -8.52
C GLY A 26 8.99 9.38 -7.39
N VAL A 27 8.90 8.89 -6.17
CA VAL A 27 9.51 9.54 -4.99
C VAL A 27 10.95 9.09 -4.76
N LEU A 28 11.42 8.00 -5.36
CA LEU A 28 12.82 7.54 -5.25
C LEU A 28 13.85 8.62 -5.64
N ALA A 29 13.51 9.51 -6.57
CA ALA A 29 14.37 10.64 -6.95
C ALA A 29 14.63 11.62 -5.78
N THR A 30 13.72 11.70 -4.80
CA THR A 30 13.87 12.58 -3.62
C THR A 30 15.04 12.16 -2.73
N LEU A 31 15.44 10.88 -2.77
CA LEU A 31 16.60 10.38 -2.03
C LEU A 31 17.93 10.93 -2.56
N PHE A 32 17.97 11.36 -3.82
CA PHE A 32 19.16 11.98 -4.43
C PHE A 32 19.21 13.50 -4.24
N SER A 33 18.24 14.09 -3.55
CA SER A 33 18.21 15.53 -3.31
C SER A 33 19.38 15.97 -2.43
N VAL A 34 19.95 17.14 -2.71
CA VAL A 34 20.97 17.78 -1.85
C VAL A 34 20.37 18.41 -0.58
N MET A 35 19.05 18.61 -0.56
CA MET A 35 18.32 19.17 0.57
C MET A 35 17.93 18.05 1.55
N PRO A 36 18.45 18.03 2.79
CA PRO A 36 18.16 16.94 3.74
C PRO A 36 16.67 16.75 4.03
N GLN A 37 15.91 17.85 4.06
CA GLN A 37 14.46 17.83 4.29
C GLN A 37 13.71 17.03 3.22
N VAL A 38 14.16 17.09 1.97
CA VAL A 38 13.54 16.37 0.85
C VAL A 38 13.87 14.88 0.90
N GLN A 39 15.07 14.51 1.33
CA GLN A 39 15.46 13.13 1.53
C GLN A 39 14.63 12.47 2.64
N THR A 40 14.52 13.12 3.80
CA THR A 40 13.72 12.61 4.93
C THR A 40 12.24 12.47 4.57
N PHE A 41 11.69 13.40 3.78
CA PHE A 41 10.34 13.26 3.24
C PHE A 41 10.21 11.96 2.41
N GLY A 42 11.16 11.71 1.50
CA GLY A 42 11.19 10.50 0.68
C GLY A 42 11.22 9.21 1.50
N GLU A 43 12.07 9.16 2.52
CA GLU A 43 12.20 8.00 3.41
C GLU A 43 10.90 7.71 4.18
N ILE A 44 10.33 8.73 4.83
CA ILE A 44 9.09 8.58 5.60
C ILE A 44 7.93 8.25 4.66
N PHE A 45 7.88 8.86 3.47
CA PHE A 45 6.84 8.60 2.47
C PHE A 45 6.87 7.14 1.99
N ILE A 46 8.05 6.64 1.62
CA ILE A 46 8.21 5.24 1.18
C ILE A 46 7.84 4.28 2.32
N GLY A 47 8.29 4.56 3.55
CA GLY A 47 7.91 3.79 4.73
C GLY A 47 6.39 3.77 4.96
N ALA A 48 5.74 4.93 4.89
CA ALA A 48 4.29 5.05 5.01
C ALA A 48 3.54 4.31 3.90
N MET A 49 4.03 4.34 2.66
CA MET A 49 3.45 3.60 1.54
C MET A 49 3.52 2.09 1.71
N ILE A 50 4.62 1.56 2.26
CA ILE A 50 4.72 0.13 2.59
C ILE A 50 3.71 -0.24 3.68
N PHE A 51 3.61 0.57 4.74
CA PHE A 51 2.62 0.36 5.79
C PHE A 51 1.18 0.41 5.27
N ALA A 52 0.86 1.38 4.40
CA ALA A 52 -0.44 1.51 3.76
C ALA A 52 -0.78 0.27 2.93
N LEU A 53 0.16 -0.22 2.12
CA LEU A 53 -0.03 -1.42 1.30
C LEU A 53 -0.30 -2.68 2.15
N ILE A 54 0.36 -2.81 3.29
CA ILE A 54 0.09 -3.89 4.26
C ILE A 54 -1.32 -3.73 4.85
N GLY A 55 -1.71 -2.51 5.20
CA GLY A 55 -3.06 -2.17 5.64
C GLY A 55 -4.14 -2.63 4.65
N ASP A 56 -3.95 -2.27 3.38
CA ASP A 56 -4.89 -2.57 2.30
C ASP A 56 -5.01 -4.07 2.00
N LEU A 57 -3.89 -4.79 2.03
CA LEU A 57 -3.86 -6.22 1.70
C LEU A 57 -4.21 -7.14 2.86
N VAL A 58 -3.96 -6.72 4.11
CA VAL A 58 -4.12 -7.59 5.30
C VAL A 58 -5.29 -7.14 6.16
N PHE A 59 -5.34 -5.87 6.56
CA PHE A 59 -6.36 -5.38 7.49
C PHE A 59 -7.72 -5.25 6.82
N LEU A 60 -7.77 -4.72 5.60
CA LEU A 60 -9.02 -4.50 4.87
C LEU A 60 -9.82 -5.81 4.65
N PRO A 61 -9.24 -6.92 4.14
CA PRO A 61 -9.96 -8.19 4.03
C PRO A 61 -10.26 -8.82 5.38
N ALA A 62 -9.40 -8.66 6.39
CA ALA A 62 -9.63 -9.18 7.73
C ALA A 62 -10.85 -8.51 8.39
N ILE A 63 -10.98 -7.19 8.28
CA ILE A 63 -12.12 -6.42 8.81
C ILE A 63 -13.41 -6.79 8.06
N ILE A 64 -13.36 -6.91 6.73
CA ILE A 64 -14.53 -7.32 5.94
C ILE A 64 -14.98 -8.75 6.29
N ALA A 65 -14.03 -9.65 6.58
CA ALA A 65 -14.33 -11.00 7.03
C ALA A 65 -14.91 -11.01 8.45
N ALA A 66 -14.36 -10.24 9.37
CA ALA A 66 -14.81 -10.14 10.76
C ALA A 66 -16.20 -9.48 10.89
N SER A 67 -16.45 -8.39 10.15
CA SER A 67 -17.73 -7.68 10.14
C SER A 67 -18.90 -8.50 9.55
N LYS A 68 -18.61 -9.60 8.84
CA LYS A 68 -19.65 -10.52 8.31
C LYS A 68 -19.81 -11.79 9.14
N GLY A 69 -19.09 -11.91 10.26
CA GLY A 69 -19.17 -13.01 11.20
C GLY A 69 -20.22 -12.84 12.30
N GLU A 70 -21.00 -11.76 12.28
CA GLU A 70 -22.16 -11.50 13.14
C GLU A 70 -23.46 -11.45 12.30
#